data_AF-A0A350NZX5-F1
#
_entry.id   AF-A0A350NZX5-F1
#
_cell.length_a   1.000
_cell.length_b   1.000
_cell.length_c   1.000
_cell.angle_alpha   90.00
_cell.angle_beta   90.00
_cell.angle_gamma   90.00
#
_symmetry.space_group_name_H-M   'P 1'
#
loop_
_entity.id
_entity.type
_entity.pdbx_description
1 polymer ?
#
loop_
_entity_poly.entity_id
_entity_poly.type
_entity_poly.pdbx_seq_one_letter_code
_entity_poly.pdbx_strand_id
1 'polypeptide(L)'
;INLALPYQDLPIMDACLATGTDYLDTANYEPKDEAKFEYSWQWAYQDKFKDAGIMALLGSGFDPGVTNVYTAYAAKHYFDEVHYLDIVDCNGGDHGQAFATNFNPEINIREITQRGRFWENGEWKETDPLSVREDLDYQNIGVRASYLMFHEELESLVKHFPTLKRARFWMTFGDAYLTHLRVLEGVGMTSIEPVEFQGQKIVPLEFLKAVLPNPGSLAEGYTGMTCIGTYITGIKDGKEKTIFIYNNCDHAKCNDEVGAQAVSYTTGVPAMIGAALMLDGTWKQPGVWNMEQFDPDPFMEMLNEHGLPWHVIECEESPFKK
;
A
#
# COMPACT_ATOMS: atom_id res chain seq x y z
N ILE A 1 -8.41 10.26 12.12
CA ILE A 1 -7.20 9.92 11.36
C ILE A 1 -6.29 9.10 12.26
N ASN A 2 -6.18 7.82 11.99
CA ASN A 2 -5.32 6.85 12.64
C ASN A 2 -4.09 6.65 11.74
N LEU A 3 -2.97 7.28 12.13
CA LEU A 3 -1.64 7.07 11.53
C LEU A 3 -0.72 6.36 12.54
N ALA A 4 -1.30 5.56 13.44
CA ALA A 4 -0.56 4.74 14.38
C ALA A 4 -0.22 3.39 13.72
N LEU A 5 -0.02 2.35 14.52
CA LEU A 5 0.23 1.01 14.00
C LEU A 5 -1.12 0.29 13.76
N PRO A 6 -1.15 -0.71 12.85
CA PRO A 6 -2.42 -1.32 12.46
C PRO A 6 -3.13 -2.09 13.58
N TYR A 7 -2.39 -2.58 14.58
CA TYR A 7 -3.01 -3.27 15.73
C TYR A 7 -3.85 -2.34 16.62
N GLN A 8 -3.80 -1.02 16.40
CA GLN A 8 -4.65 -0.04 17.09
C GLN A 8 -5.98 0.22 16.36
N ASP A 9 -6.18 -0.29 15.14
CA ASP A 9 -7.35 0.07 14.32
C ASP A 9 -8.66 -0.23 15.04
N LEU A 10 -8.87 -1.48 15.49
CA LEU A 10 -10.12 -1.85 16.17
C LEU A 10 -10.35 -1.08 17.48
N PRO A 11 -9.38 -0.96 18.40
CA PRO A 11 -9.53 -0.11 19.58
C PRO A 11 -9.89 1.36 19.27
N ILE A 12 -9.33 1.93 18.19
CA ILE A 12 -9.64 3.30 17.79
C ILE A 12 -11.02 3.38 17.13
N MET A 13 -11.40 2.42 16.29
CA MET A 13 -12.75 2.33 15.71
C MET A 13 -13.82 2.20 16.80
N ASP A 14 -13.56 1.42 17.85
CA ASP A 14 -14.44 1.33 19.03
C ASP A 14 -14.60 2.68 19.74
N ALA A 15 -13.51 3.44 19.89
CA ALA A 15 -13.57 4.79 20.47
C ALA A 15 -14.33 5.79 19.58
N CYS A 16 -14.16 5.72 18.26
CA CYS A 16 -14.91 6.50 17.28
C CYS A 16 -16.42 6.21 17.38
N LEU A 17 -16.83 4.94 17.45
CA LEU A 17 -18.22 4.55 17.69
C LEU A 17 -18.76 5.09 19.02
N ALA A 18 -17.99 4.94 20.10
CA ALA A 18 -18.42 5.38 21.43
C ALA A 18 -18.62 6.90 21.53
N THR A 19 -17.92 7.67 20.70
CA THR A 19 -17.95 9.14 20.72
C THR A 19 -18.75 9.76 19.58
N GLY A 20 -19.24 8.96 18.62
CA GLY A 20 -19.89 9.48 17.42
C GLY A 20 -18.94 10.29 16.52
N THR A 21 -17.68 9.87 16.42
CA THR A 21 -16.64 10.53 15.62
C THR A 21 -16.30 9.69 14.40
N ASP A 22 -16.09 10.33 13.25
CA ASP A 22 -15.61 9.63 12.05
C ASP A 22 -14.21 9.05 12.21
N TYR A 23 -13.91 8.04 11.38
CA TYR A 23 -12.66 7.29 11.40
C TYR A 23 -12.01 7.30 10.01
N LEU A 24 -10.68 7.31 9.98
CA LEU A 24 -9.87 7.15 8.76
C LEU A 24 -8.55 6.51 9.18
N ASP A 25 -8.08 5.51 8.44
CA ASP A 25 -6.72 4.94 8.54
C ASP A 25 -6.02 4.83 7.19
N THR A 26 -4.80 4.29 7.20
CA THR A 26 -3.97 4.07 5.99
C THR A 26 -3.53 2.62 5.81
N ALA A 27 -3.90 1.73 6.73
CA ALA A 27 -3.57 0.31 6.72
C ALA A 27 -4.70 -0.46 7.41
N ASN A 28 -4.90 -1.72 7.05
CA ASN A 28 -5.92 -2.56 7.65
C ASN A 28 -5.43 -3.27 8.92
N TYR A 29 -6.38 -3.75 9.72
CA TYR A 29 -6.08 -4.33 11.02
C TYR A 29 -5.18 -5.57 10.96
N GLU A 30 -4.13 -5.55 11.76
CA GLU A 30 -3.26 -6.70 12.03
C GLU A 30 -3.16 -6.99 13.54
N PRO A 31 -3.47 -8.21 14.02
CA PRO A 31 -3.25 -8.58 15.42
C PRO A 31 -1.75 -8.57 15.78
N LYS A 32 -1.42 -8.17 17.01
CA LYS A 32 -0.01 -8.18 17.49
C LYS A 32 0.64 -9.56 17.46
N ASP A 33 -0.15 -10.59 17.76
CA ASP A 33 0.34 -11.94 18.02
C ASP A 33 0.20 -12.87 16.80
N GLU A 34 -0.24 -12.35 15.64
CA GLU A 34 -0.45 -13.12 14.41
C GLU A 34 0.04 -12.33 13.18
N ALA A 35 0.83 -12.96 12.31
CA ALA A 35 1.23 -12.40 11.00
C ALA A 35 0.12 -12.55 9.96
N LYS A 36 -1.01 -11.89 10.23
CA LYS A 36 -2.20 -11.91 9.38
C LYS A 36 -2.93 -10.57 9.43
N PHE A 37 -3.11 -9.97 8.26
CA PHE A 37 -3.84 -8.72 8.08
C PHE A 37 -4.93 -8.91 7.02
N GLU A 38 -6.15 -8.43 7.28
CA GLU A 38 -7.31 -8.56 6.39
C GLU A 38 -8.42 -7.56 6.75
N TYR A 39 -9.23 -7.14 5.78
CA TYR A 39 -10.31 -6.16 6.02
C TYR A 39 -11.51 -6.71 6.78
N SER A 40 -11.61 -8.04 6.96
CA SER A 40 -12.80 -8.70 7.53
C SER A 40 -13.22 -8.12 8.89
N TRP A 41 -12.24 -7.78 9.73
CA TRP A 41 -12.43 -7.23 11.07
C TRP A 41 -13.02 -5.83 11.04
N GLN A 42 -12.53 -4.97 10.15
CA GLN A 42 -12.99 -3.59 10.02
C GLN A 42 -14.31 -3.52 9.27
N TRP A 43 -14.51 -4.33 8.23
CA TRP A 43 -15.80 -4.44 7.52
C TRP A 43 -16.94 -4.89 8.44
N ALA A 44 -16.65 -5.64 9.51
CA ALA A 44 -17.66 -6.03 10.50
C ALA A 44 -18.29 -4.82 11.26
N TYR A 45 -17.69 -3.63 11.14
CA TYR A 45 -18.22 -2.38 11.72
C TYR A 45 -19.25 -1.68 10.82
N GLN A 46 -19.51 -2.18 9.60
CA GLN A 46 -20.40 -1.57 8.60
C GLN A 46 -21.72 -1.08 9.19
N ASP A 47 -22.50 -2.00 9.80
CA ASP A 47 -23.83 -1.67 10.32
C ASP A 47 -23.76 -0.76 11.55
N LYS A 48 -22.76 -0.96 12.43
CA LYS A 48 -22.58 -0.13 13.63
C LYS A 48 -22.28 1.33 13.27
N PHE A 49 -21.38 1.56 12.30
CA PHE A 49 -21.03 2.91 11.85
C PHE A 49 -22.22 3.57 11.13
N LYS A 50 -22.92 2.81 10.29
CA LYS A 50 -24.12 3.28 9.60
C LYS A 50 -25.23 3.68 10.56
N ASP A 51 -25.53 2.84 11.56
CA ASP A 51 -26.57 3.10 12.57
C ASP A 51 -26.22 4.29 13.47
N ALA A 52 -24.94 4.50 13.76
CA ALA A 52 -24.45 5.67 14.49
C ALA A 52 -24.38 6.95 13.64
N GLY A 53 -24.61 6.87 12.32
CA GLY A 53 -24.54 8.02 11.42
C GLY A 53 -23.12 8.54 11.17
N ILE A 54 -22.10 7.72 11.44
CA ILE A 54 -20.68 8.06 11.27
C ILE A 54 -20.03 7.23 10.16
N MET A 55 -18.87 7.69 9.69
CA MET A 55 -18.14 7.09 8.59
C MET A 55 -16.76 6.59 9.02
N ALA A 56 -16.35 5.45 8.46
CA ALA A 56 -14.97 4.98 8.43
C ALA A 56 -14.47 4.91 6.98
N LEU A 57 -13.34 5.57 6.70
CA LEU A 57 -12.60 5.43 5.45
C LEU A 57 -11.37 4.54 5.68
N LEU A 58 -11.26 3.44 4.95
CA LEU A 58 -10.21 2.45 5.13
C LEU A 58 -9.13 2.56 4.06
N GLY A 59 -7.87 2.45 4.47
CA GLY A 59 -6.73 2.36 3.55
C GLY A 59 -6.52 3.63 2.73
N SER A 60 -6.57 4.81 3.36
CA SER A 60 -6.37 6.12 2.73
C SER A 60 -4.88 6.51 2.62
N GLY A 61 -4.02 5.60 2.18
CA GLY A 61 -2.60 5.83 1.89
C GLY A 61 -2.33 5.94 0.39
N PHE A 62 -1.18 5.45 -0.07
CA PHE A 62 -0.92 5.32 -1.52
C PHE A 62 -1.38 3.95 -2.03
N ASP A 63 -0.86 2.88 -1.46
CA ASP A 63 -1.15 1.49 -1.72
C ASP A 63 -1.28 0.79 -0.36
N PRO A 64 -2.50 0.64 0.17
CA PRO A 64 -3.80 0.97 -0.41
C PRO A 64 -4.05 2.48 -0.41
N GLY A 65 -4.92 2.90 -1.32
CA GLY A 65 -5.47 4.25 -1.34
C GLY A 65 -5.48 4.86 -2.72
N VAL A 66 -4.42 5.57 -3.09
CA VAL A 66 -4.24 6.08 -4.44
C VAL A 66 -4.34 4.96 -5.50
N THR A 67 -3.82 3.76 -5.26
CA THR A 67 -3.95 2.62 -6.19
C THR A 67 -5.41 2.18 -6.38
N ASN A 68 -6.20 2.24 -5.30
CA ASN A 68 -7.64 2.03 -5.35
C ASN A 68 -8.35 3.13 -6.17
N VAL A 69 -7.99 4.40 -5.93
CA VAL A 69 -8.51 5.56 -6.65
C VAL A 69 -8.14 5.50 -8.13
N TYR A 70 -6.90 5.13 -8.48
CA TYR A 70 -6.48 4.93 -9.87
C TYR A 70 -7.29 3.83 -10.54
N THR A 71 -7.57 2.73 -9.83
CA THR A 71 -8.40 1.64 -10.35
C THR A 71 -9.84 2.11 -10.61
N ALA A 72 -10.44 2.85 -9.68
CA ALA A 72 -11.78 3.44 -9.85
C ALA A 72 -11.81 4.49 -10.98
N TYR A 73 -10.79 5.34 -11.08
CA TYR A 73 -10.68 6.36 -12.11
C TYR A 73 -10.53 5.75 -13.51
N ALA A 74 -9.70 4.72 -13.63
CA ALA A 74 -9.55 3.94 -14.86
C ALA A 74 -10.88 3.30 -15.27
N ALA A 75 -11.57 2.64 -14.33
CA ALA A 75 -12.87 2.02 -14.58
C ALA A 75 -13.93 3.05 -15.01
N LYS A 76 -13.93 4.25 -14.41
CA LYS A 76 -14.90 5.32 -14.72
C LYS A 76 -14.69 5.94 -16.09
N HIS A 77 -13.44 6.18 -16.49
CA HIS A 77 -13.13 7.03 -17.65
C HIS A 77 -12.51 6.31 -18.84
N TYR A 78 -11.84 5.17 -18.63
CA TYR A 78 -11.02 4.52 -19.66
C TYR A 78 -11.56 3.17 -20.12
N PHE A 79 -12.43 2.53 -19.36
CA PHE A 79 -12.90 1.18 -19.62
C PHE A 79 -14.42 1.06 -19.53
N ASP A 80 -14.98 0.12 -20.27
CA ASP A 80 -16.35 -0.37 -20.05
C ASP A 80 -16.32 -1.58 -19.11
N GLU A 81 -15.24 -2.38 -19.16
CA GLU A 81 -14.94 -3.47 -18.22
C GLU A 81 -13.44 -3.54 -17.92
N VAL A 82 -13.08 -3.72 -16.64
CA VAL A 82 -11.69 -3.96 -16.21
C VAL A 82 -11.48 -5.45 -15.96
N HIS A 83 -10.45 -6.06 -16.59
CA HIS A 83 -10.21 -7.52 -16.52
C HIS A 83 -8.91 -7.90 -15.82
N TYR A 84 -7.85 -7.11 -15.95
CA TYR A 84 -6.55 -7.41 -15.32
C TYR A 84 -6.02 -6.18 -14.62
N LEU A 85 -5.59 -6.37 -13.38
CA LEU A 85 -4.97 -5.34 -12.55
C LEU A 85 -3.59 -5.83 -12.08
N ASP A 86 -2.59 -5.00 -12.32
CA ASP A 86 -1.24 -5.18 -11.80
C ASP A 86 -0.81 -3.88 -11.12
N ILE A 87 -0.74 -3.91 -9.80
CA ILE A 87 -0.24 -2.80 -8.99
C ILE A 87 1.27 -2.93 -8.88
N VAL A 88 2.00 -1.83 -9.09
CA VAL A 88 3.45 -1.81 -9.05
C VAL A 88 3.92 -0.72 -8.09
N ASP A 89 4.82 -1.10 -7.17
CA ASP A 89 5.53 -0.19 -6.27
C ASP A 89 7.04 -0.32 -6.52
N CYS A 90 7.63 0.76 -7.01
CA CYS A 90 9.07 0.91 -7.06
C CYS A 90 9.54 2.03 -6.15
N ASN A 91 10.46 1.69 -5.24
CA ASN A 91 11.35 2.67 -4.62
C ASN A 91 12.73 2.58 -5.29
N GLY A 92 12.99 3.51 -6.21
CA GLY A 92 14.26 3.63 -6.92
C GLY A 92 15.28 4.53 -6.21
N GLY A 93 15.08 4.81 -4.92
CA GLY A 93 15.96 5.68 -4.15
C GLY A 93 17.18 4.98 -3.53
N ASP A 94 18.17 5.80 -3.14
CA ASP A 94 19.34 5.38 -2.35
C ASP A 94 19.55 6.31 -1.13
N HIS A 95 19.57 5.70 0.07
CA HIS A 95 19.83 6.36 1.35
C HIS A 95 21.26 6.08 1.90
N GLY A 96 22.12 5.42 1.13
CA GLY A 96 23.53 5.16 1.46
C GLY A 96 23.78 4.17 2.60
N GLN A 97 22.74 3.54 3.16
CA GLN A 97 22.87 2.53 4.23
C GLN A 97 22.98 1.14 3.61
N ALA A 98 23.68 0.22 4.28
CA ALA A 98 23.77 -1.17 3.83
C ALA A 98 22.41 -1.88 3.86
N PHE A 99 21.60 -1.61 4.89
CA PHE A 99 20.24 -2.10 5.04
C PHE A 99 19.47 -1.17 5.98
N ALA A 100 18.30 -0.71 5.54
CA ALA A 100 17.35 0.05 6.34
C ALA A 100 15.93 -0.21 5.81
N THR A 101 14.92 0.06 6.62
CA THR A 101 13.51 -0.01 6.20
C THR A 101 12.93 1.40 6.18
N ASN A 102 12.07 1.69 5.21
CA ASN A 102 11.49 3.04 5.04
C ASN A 102 10.30 3.30 5.97
N PHE A 103 9.79 2.27 6.62
CA PHE A 103 8.77 2.31 7.67
C PHE A 103 9.14 1.34 8.79
N ASN A 104 8.19 1.02 9.69
CA ASN A 104 8.43 0.16 10.85
C ASN A 104 9.11 -1.17 10.41
N PRO A 105 10.36 -1.44 10.85
CA PRO A 105 11.10 -2.63 10.43
C PRO A 105 10.37 -3.94 10.72
N GLU A 106 9.61 -3.97 11.81
CA GLU A 106 8.83 -5.14 12.23
C GLU A 106 7.76 -5.50 11.21
N ILE A 107 7.01 -4.49 10.74
CA ILE A 107 5.94 -4.68 9.75
C ILE A 107 6.58 -5.03 8.40
N ASN A 108 7.55 -4.24 7.95
CA ASN A 108 8.21 -4.44 6.66
C ASN A 108 8.81 -5.85 6.53
N ILE A 109 9.53 -6.32 7.54
CA ILE A 109 10.15 -7.65 7.52
C ILE A 109 9.08 -8.75 7.54
N ARG A 110 7.96 -8.57 8.25
CA ARG A 110 6.87 -9.55 8.27
C ARG A 110 6.12 -9.60 6.95
N GLU A 111 5.95 -8.49 6.24
CA GLU A 111 5.30 -8.45 4.92
C GLU A 111 6.13 -9.15 3.84
N ILE A 112 7.43 -8.84 3.76
CA ILE A 112 8.31 -9.38 2.70
C ILE A 112 8.64 -10.87 2.87
N THR A 113 8.45 -11.42 4.06
CA THR A 113 8.72 -12.85 4.37
C THR A 113 7.48 -13.72 4.29
N GLN A 114 6.29 -13.12 4.14
CA GLN A 114 5.05 -13.85 3.92
C GLN A 114 4.98 -14.48 2.51
N ARG A 115 4.13 -15.51 2.39
CA ARG A 115 3.83 -16.11 1.09
C ARG A 115 3.21 -15.04 0.20
N GLY A 116 3.66 -14.97 -1.06
CA GLY A 116 2.98 -14.14 -2.05
C GLY A 116 1.56 -14.65 -2.25
N ARG A 117 0.58 -13.76 -2.35
CA ARG A 117 -0.83 -14.12 -2.57
C ARG A 117 -1.45 -13.16 -3.56
N PHE A 118 -2.15 -13.69 -4.55
CA PHE A 118 -2.82 -12.92 -5.58
C PHE A 118 -4.16 -13.54 -5.94
N TRP A 119 -5.01 -12.80 -6.64
CA TRP A 119 -6.35 -13.27 -7.00
C TRP A 119 -6.44 -13.56 -8.49
N GLU A 120 -7.01 -14.71 -8.86
CA GLU A 120 -7.24 -15.07 -10.26
C GLU A 120 -8.47 -15.98 -10.41
N ASN A 121 -9.39 -15.60 -11.31
CA ASN A 121 -10.59 -16.36 -11.67
C ASN A 121 -11.46 -16.81 -10.48
N GLY A 122 -11.67 -15.93 -9.51
CA GLY A 122 -12.50 -16.22 -8.33
C GLY A 122 -11.76 -16.85 -7.16
N GLU A 123 -10.47 -17.15 -7.30
CA GLU A 123 -9.70 -17.87 -6.28
C GLU A 123 -8.44 -17.10 -5.87
N TRP A 124 -8.10 -17.18 -4.58
CA TRP A 124 -6.80 -16.74 -4.09
C TRP A 124 -5.75 -17.81 -4.35
N LYS A 125 -4.64 -17.42 -4.96
CA LYS A 125 -3.49 -18.25 -5.26
C LYS A 125 -2.29 -17.79 -4.46
N GLU A 126 -1.44 -18.73 -4.08
CA GLU A 126 -0.24 -18.46 -3.30
C GLU A 126 1.04 -18.87 -4.03
N THR A 127 2.13 -18.18 -3.73
CA THR A 127 3.49 -18.48 -4.17
C THR A 127 4.41 -18.58 -2.96
N ASP A 128 5.57 -19.20 -3.14
CA ASP A 128 6.61 -19.08 -2.12
C ASP A 128 7.07 -17.60 -2.02
N PRO A 129 7.55 -17.14 -0.84
CA PRO A 129 7.99 -15.77 -0.64
C PRO A 129 9.00 -15.34 -1.71
N LEU A 130 8.73 -14.22 -2.38
CA LEU A 130 9.60 -13.59 -3.39
C LEU A 130 10.09 -14.55 -4.51
N SER A 131 9.30 -15.57 -4.83
CA SER A 131 9.67 -16.61 -5.82
C SER A 131 9.29 -16.26 -7.27
N VAL A 132 8.35 -15.33 -7.47
CA VAL A 132 7.92 -14.88 -8.79
C VAL A 132 8.45 -13.47 -9.01
N ARG A 133 9.22 -13.30 -10.09
CA ARG A 133 9.91 -12.06 -10.44
C ARG A 133 9.59 -11.66 -11.88
N GLU A 134 9.41 -10.37 -12.09
CA GLU A 134 9.39 -9.71 -13.39
C GLU A 134 10.32 -8.49 -13.37
N ASP A 135 11.03 -8.23 -14.46
CA ASP A 135 11.85 -7.02 -14.61
C ASP A 135 11.02 -5.96 -15.33
N LEU A 136 10.65 -4.89 -14.61
CA LEU A 136 9.74 -3.85 -15.09
C LEU A 136 10.49 -2.55 -15.32
N ASP A 137 10.15 -1.82 -16.40
CA ASP A 137 10.72 -0.49 -16.70
C ASP A 137 9.86 0.62 -16.08
N TYR A 138 10.39 1.25 -15.04
CA TYR A 138 9.70 2.31 -14.29
C TYR A 138 10.06 3.69 -14.83
N GLN A 139 9.04 4.53 -15.05
CA GLN A 139 9.19 5.85 -15.66
C GLN A 139 10.17 6.70 -14.85
N ASN A 140 11.20 7.24 -15.51
CA ASN A 140 12.29 8.03 -14.93
C ASN A 140 13.18 7.32 -13.87
N ILE A 141 13.01 6.01 -13.67
CA ILE A 141 13.81 5.18 -12.76
C ILE A 141 14.62 4.12 -13.54
N GLY A 142 14.03 3.57 -14.61
CA GLY A 142 14.57 2.48 -15.41
C GLY A 142 14.18 1.10 -14.88
N VAL A 143 14.77 0.06 -15.47
CA VAL A 143 14.44 -1.34 -15.17
C VAL A 143 14.76 -1.72 -13.72
N ARG A 144 13.81 -2.35 -13.02
CA ARG A 144 13.98 -2.89 -11.67
C ARG A 144 13.34 -4.28 -11.54
N ALA A 145 13.98 -5.14 -10.75
CA ALA A 145 13.46 -6.44 -10.38
C ALA A 145 12.27 -6.27 -9.42
N SER A 146 11.12 -6.79 -9.81
CA SER A 146 9.85 -6.64 -9.11
C SER A 146 9.31 -8.01 -8.75
N TYR A 147 8.89 -8.18 -7.50
CA TYR A 147 8.52 -9.46 -6.93
C TYR A 147 7.04 -9.47 -6.58
N LEU A 148 6.36 -10.57 -6.92
CA LEU A 148 4.94 -10.73 -6.60
C LEU A 148 4.77 -10.94 -5.10
N MET A 149 3.86 -10.16 -4.51
CA MET A 149 3.55 -10.18 -3.08
C MET A 149 2.04 -10.08 -2.86
N PHE A 150 1.62 -10.40 -1.64
CA PHE A 150 0.29 -10.01 -1.18
C PHE A 150 0.30 -8.52 -0.79
N HIS A 151 -0.81 -7.83 -1.07
CA HIS A 151 -1.05 -6.47 -0.59
C HIS A 151 -2.54 -6.27 -0.33
N GLU A 152 -2.87 -5.43 0.64
CA GLU A 152 -4.20 -5.37 1.25
C GLU A 152 -5.32 -4.92 0.30
N GLU A 153 -5.08 -3.95 -0.58
CA GLU A 153 -6.09 -3.47 -1.54
C GLU A 153 -6.56 -4.55 -2.51
N LEU A 154 -5.80 -5.62 -2.71
CA LEU A 154 -6.27 -6.73 -3.53
C LEU A 154 -7.57 -7.31 -2.97
N GLU A 155 -7.76 -7.33 -1.64
CA GLU A 155 -8.99 -7.86 -1.02
C GLU A 155 -10.22 -7.00 -1.31
N SER A 156 -10.08 -5.67 -1.26
CA SER A 156 -11.18 -4.75 -1.53
C SER A 156 -11.45 -4.62 -3.03
N LEU A 157 -10.40 -4.55 -3.85
CA LEU A 157 -10.52 -4.37 -5.30
C LEU A 157 -11.19 -5.56 -5.98
N VAL A 158 -10.84 -6.80 -5.62
CA VAL A 158 -11.48 -7.99 -6.22
C VAL A 158 -12.94 -8.13 -5.80
N LYS A 159 -13.31 -7.56 -4.65
CA LYS A 159 -14.69 -7.52 -4.15
C LYS A 159 -15.52 -6.45 -4.88
N HIS A 160 -14.94 -5.28 -5.15
CA HIS A 160 -15.66 -4.14 -5.72
C HIS A 160 -15.58 -4.05 -7.26
N PHE A 161 -14.62 -4.76 -7.89
CA PHE A 161 -14.51 -4.90 -9.34
C PHE A 161 -14.69 -6.37 -9.78
N PRO A 162 -15.93 -6.91 -9.78
CA PRO A 162 -16.19 -8.32 -10.05
C PRO A 162 -15.90 -8.76 -11.49
N THR A 163 -15.64 -7.82 -12.40
CA THR A 163 -15.21 -8.12 -13.79
C THR A 163 -13.73 -8.49 -13.87
N LEU A 164 -12.96 -8.26 -12.80
CA LEU A 164 -11.58 -8.69 -12.75
C LEU A 164 -11.51 -10.20 -12.98
N LYS A 165 -10.51 -10.60 -13.78
CA LYS A 165 -10.09 -11.99 -13.99
C LYS A 165 -8.80 -12.27 -13.23
N ARG A 166 -7.98 -11.24 -12.98
CA ARG A 166 -6.78 -11.32 -12.14
C ARG A 166 -6.42 -9.97 -11.52
N ALA A 167 -5.93 -10.00 -10.28
CA ALA A 167 -5.33 -8.87 -9.59
C ALA A 167 -4.03 -9.31 -8.89
N ARG A 168 -2.93 -8.56 -9.07
CA ARG A 168 -1.61 -8.82 -8.48
C ARG A 168 -0.96 -7.52 -7.98
N PHE A 169 -0.04 -7.67 -7.05
CA PHE A 169 0.81 -6.59 -6.54
C PHE A 169 2.28 -6.97 -6.70
N TRP A 170 3.10 -6.00 -7.10
CA TRP A 170 4.52 -6.17 -7.41
C TRP A 170 5.35 -5.10 -6.72
N MET A 171 6.36 -5.51 -5.96
CA MET A 171 7.25 -4.57 -5.26
C MET A 171 8.70 -4.77 -5.67
N THR A 172 9.46 -3.68 -5.79
CA THR A 172 10.89 -3.77 -6.12
C THR A 172 11.75 -4.07 -4.91
N PHE A 173 12.68 -5.02 -5.06
CA PHE A 173 13.76 -5.25 -4.09
C PHE A 173 15.11 -5.36 -4.80
N GLY A 174 16.11 -4.64 -4.29
CA GLY A 174 17.48 -4.78 -4.77
C GLY A 174 18.15 -6.05 -4.24
N ASP A 175 19.05 -6.63 -5.04
CA ASP A 175 19.80 -7.85 -4.67
C ASP A 175 20.56 -7.70 -3.33
N ALA A 176 21.10 -6.51 -3.06
CA ALA A 176 21.76 -6.20 -1.80
C ALA A 176 20.78 -6.28 -0.62
N TYR A 177 19.60 -5.68 -0.75
CA TYR A 177 18.56 -5.71 0.29
C TYR A 177 18.12 -7.16 0.58
N LEU A 178 17.83 -7.95 -0.46
CA LEU A 178 17.45 -9.36 -0.33
C LEU A 178 18.57 -10.22 0.28
N THR A 179 19.82 -9.87 0.04
CA THR A 179 20.96 -10.56 0.65
C THR A 179 21.06 -10.28 2.14
N HIS A 180 20.88 -9.03 2.57
CA HIS A 180 20.86 -8.69 4.00
C HIS A 180 19.69 -9.35 4.73
N LEU A 181 18.49 -9.33 4.13
CA LEU A 181 17.32 -9.99 4.69
C LEU A 181 17.57 -11.48 4.94
N ARG A 182 18.05 -12.21 3.93
CA ARG A 182 18.35 -13.65 4.07
C ARG A 182 19.38 -13.95 5.15
N VAL A 183 20.38 -13.07 5.32
CA VAL A 183 21.35 -13.19 6.41
C VAL A 183 20.68 -13.02 7.76
N LEU A 184 19.86 -11.97 7.93
CA LEU A 184 19.11 -11.69 9.16
C LEU A 184 18.16 -12.83 9.54
N GLU A 185 17.43 -13.37 8.56
CA GLU A 185 16.58 -14.55 8.75
C GLU A 185 17.39 -15.78 9.13
N GLY A 186 18.50 -16.05 8.43
CA GLY A 186 19.35 -17.21 8.67
C GLY A 186 19.97 -17.26 10.07
N VAL A 187 20.09 -16.11 10.74
CA VAL A 187 20.57 -16.01 12.13
C VAL A 187 19.44 -15.81 13.16
N GLY A 188 18.18 -15.78 12.73
CA GLY A 188 17.00 -15.66 13.60
C GLY A 188 16.68 -14.24 14.07
N MET A 189 17.26 -13.20 13.48
CA MET A 189 17.03 -11.80 13.88
C MET A 189 15.64 -11.27 13.50
N THR A 190 14.92 -11.97 12.63
CA THR A 190 13.56 -11.63 12.19
C THR A 190 12.46 -12.33 13.01
N SER A 191 12.83 -13.13 14.01
CA SER A 191 11.88 -13.89 14.85
C SER A 191 11.06 -12.99 15.77
N ILE A 192 9.76 -13.28 15.88
CA ILE A 192 8.85 -12.73 16.90
C ILE A 192 8.86 -13.55 18.20
N GLU A 193 9.38 -14.78 18.17
CA GLU A 193 9.47 -15.62 19.36
C GLU A 193 10.55 -15.11 20.32
N PRO A 194 10.23 -14.90 21.62
CA PRO A 194 11.22 -14.46 22.59
C PRO A 194 12.33 -15.48 22.83
N VAL A 195 13.58 -15.00 22.91
CA VAL A 195 14.76 -15.78 23.32
C VAL A 195 15.24 -15.34 24.71
N GLU A 196 15.81 -16.27 25.48
CA GLU A 196 16.41 -15.94 26.78
C GLU A 196 17.88 -15.50 26.59
N PHE A 197 18.19 -14.28 27.02
CA PHE A 197 19.53 -13.72 27.00
C PHE A 197 19.84 -13.10 28.35
N GLN A 198 20.81 -13.68 29.08
CA GLN A 198 21.24 -13.19 30.40
C GLN A 198 20.08 -13.02 31.42
N GLY A 199 19.10 -13.92 31.39
CA GLY A 199 17.93 -13.88 32.29
C GLY A 199 16.84 -12.89 31.88
N GLN A 200 16.96 -12.25 30.70
CA GLN A 200 15.91 -11.44 30.09
C GLN A 200 15.31 -12.16 28.88
N LYS A 201 14.00 -11.98 28.66
CA LYS A 201 13.35 -12.39 27.42
C LYS A 201 13.43 -11.25 26.42
N ILE A 202 14.01 -11.49 25.25
CA ILE A 202 14.18 -10.50 24.18
C ILE A 202 13.53 -11.06 22.92
N VAL A 203 12.70 -10.28 22.25
CA VAL A 203 12.21 -10.61 20.91
C VAL A 203 13.26 -10.11 19.89
N PRO A 204 13.89 -11.00 19.09
CA PRO A 204 14.97 -10.60 18.18
C PRO A 204 14.56 -9.49 17.20
N LEU A 205 13.34 -9.53 16.65
CA LEU A 205 12.85 -8.51 15.72
C LEU A 205 12.69 -7.13 16.37
N GLU A 206 12.21 -7.08 17.62
CA GLU A 206 12.13 -5.82 18.38
C GLU A 206 13.53 -5.25 18.66
N PHE A 207 14.51 -6.11 18.96
CA PHE A 207 15.89 -5.68 19.15
C PHE A 207 16.52 -5.21 17.83
N LEU A 208 16.27 -5.90 16.72
CA LEU A 208 16.72 -5.48 15.39
C LEU A 208 16.20 -4.08 15.05
N LYS A 209 14.92 -3.83 15.28
CA LYS A 209 14.30 -2.51 15.11
C LYS A 209 15.02 -1.42 15.93
N ALA A 210 15.49 -1.74 17.14
CA ALA A 210 16.20 -0.78 17.99
C ALA A 210 17.62 -0.45 17.50
N VAL A 211 18.24 -1.31 16.68
CA VAL A 211 19.61 -1.09 16.15
C VAL A 211 19.63 -0.58 14.70
N LEU A 212 18.53 -0.74 13.95
CA LEU A 212 18.39 -0.18 12.61
C LEU A 212 18.26 1.35 12.65
N PRO A 213 18.68 2.06 11.58
CA PRO A 213 18.45 3.49 11.47
C PRO A 213 16.97 3.84 11.62
N ASN A 214 16.66 4.95 12.30
CA ASN A 214 15.30 5.44 12.37
C ASN A 214 14.84 5.83 10.95
N PRO A 215 13.72 5.31 10.42
CA PRO A 215 13.27 5.64 9.07
C PRO A 215 13.11 7.14 8.83
N GLY A 216 12.66 7.91 9.82
CA GLY A 216 12.54 9.37 9.72
C GLY A 216 13.89 10.09 9.57
N SER A 217 14.98 9.47 10.03
CA SER A 217 16.34 10.02 9.85
C SER A 217 16.94 9.70 8.47
N LEU A 218 16.34 8.79 7.70
CA LEU A 218 16.83 8.44 6.37
C LEU A 218 16.59 9.53 5.34
N ALA A 219 15.68 10.48 5.60
CA ALA A 219 15.34 11.53 4.65
C ALA A 219 16.54 12.43 4.29
N GLU A 220 17.47 12.64 5.23
CA GLU A 220 18.68 13.40 4.97
C GLU A 220 19.62 12.63 4.02
N GLY A 221 19.84 13.17 2.83
CA GLY A 221 20.71 12.57 1.82
C GLY A 221 20.06 11.44 1.01
N TYR A 222 18.76 11.16 1.20
CA TYR A 222 18.02 10.21 0.36
C TYR A 222 17.86 10.78 -1.05
N THR A 223 18.42 10.10 -2.05
CA THR A 223 18.33 10.48 -3.46
C THR A 223 17.47 9.52 -4.26
N GLY A 224 17.11 9.90 -5.48
CA GLY A 224 16.24 9.11 -6.36
C GLY A 224 14.75 9.36 -6.09
N MET A 225 13.91 8.50 -6.63
CA MET A 225 12.46 8.68 -6.59
C MET A 225 11.72 7.35 -6.47
N THR A 226 10.47 7.42 -6.05
CA THR A 226 9.50 6.32 -6.15
C THR A 226 8.72 6.41 -7.45
N CYS A 227 8.15 5.28 -7.90
CA CYS A 227 7.18 5.18 -8.98
C CYS A 227 6.14 4.13 -8.56
N ILE A 228 4.93 4.57 -8.22
CA ILE A 228 3.85 3.69 -7.74
C ILE A 228 2.64 3.90 -8.65
N GLY A 229 2.01 2.80 -9.09
CA GLY A 229 0.93 2.88 -10.05
C GLY A 229 0.21 1.57 -10.34
N THR A 230 -0.70 1.63 -11.31
CA THR A 230 -1.57 0.52 -11.72
C THR A 230 -1.51 0.33 -13.23
N TYR A 231 -1.12 -0.87 -13.66
CA TYR A 231 -1.35 -1.35 -15.02
C TYR A 231 -2.73 -2.01 -15.06
N ILE A 232 -3.59 -1.49 -15.92
CA ILE A 232 -4.98 -1.92 -16.01
C ILE A 232 -5.26 -2.31 -17.46
N THR A 233 -5.64 -3.58 -17.67
CA THR A 233 -6.10 -4.09 -18.97
C THR A 233 -7.59 -4.37 -18.90
N GLY A 234 -8.33 -3.91 -19.91
CA GLY A 234 -9.77 -4.07 -19.98
C GLY A 234 -10.30 -3.91 -21.40
N ILE A 235 -11.62 -3.75 -21.51
CA ILE A 235 -12.31 -3.51 -22.77
C ILE A 235 -12.81 -2.07 -22.81
N LYS A 236 -12.58 -1.39 -23.94
CA LYS A 236 -13.18 -0.10 -24.28
C LYS A 236 -13.67 -0.12 -25.72
N ASP A 237 -14.94 0.21 -25.95
CA ASP A 237 -15.54 0.23 -27.28
C ASP A 237 -15.36 -1.10 -28.05
N GLY A 238 -15.45 -2.22 -27.32
CA GLY A 238 -15.28 -3.57 -27.85
C GLY A 238 -13.83 -3.95 -28.21
N LYS A 239 -12.84 -3.12 -27.89
CA LYS A 239 -11.42 -3.39 -28.09
C LYS A 239 -10.69 -3.52 -26.76
N GLU A 240 -9.69 -4.38 -26.74
CA GLU A 240 -8.80 -4.43 -25.60
C GLU A 240 -7.94 -3.17 -25.54
N LYS A 241 -7.74 -2.67 -24.33
CA LYS A 241 -6.91 -1.52 -24.03
C LYS A 241 -6.12 -1.77 -22.75
N THR A 242 -4.91 -1.26 -22.70
CA THR A 242 -4.07 -1.27 -21.49
C THR A 242 -3.62 0.14 -21.18
N ILE A 243 -3.75 0.58 -19.93
CA ILE A 243 -3.20 1.84 -19.46
C ILE A 243 -2.33 1.63 -18.22
N PHE A 244 -1.39 2.53 -18.00
CA PHE A 244 -0.61 2.67 -16.79
C PHE A 244 -0.91 4.03 -16.16
N ILE A 245 -1.49 4.04 -14.96
CA ILE A 245 -1.70 5.26 -14.16
C ILE A 245 -0.69 5.24 -13.01
N TYR A 246 0.11 6.29 -12.85
CA TYR A 246 1.19 6.30 -11.86
C TYR A 246 1.53 7.71 -11.35
N ASN A 247 2.21 7.74 -10.21
CA ASN A 247 2.90 8.92 -9.68
C ASN A 247 4.40 8.62 -9.56
N ASN A 248 5.22 9.64 -9.79
CA ASN A 248 6.63 9.64 -9.39
C ASN A 248 6.86 10.67 -8.28
N CYS A 249 7.57 10.28 -7.22
CA CYS A 249 7.82 11.15 -6.07
C CYS A 249 9.31 11.19 -5.71
N ASP A 250 9.92 12.37 -5.72
CA ASP A 250 11.35 12.56 -5.52
C ASP A 250 11.68 12.73 -4.03
N HIS A 251 12.61 11.92 -3.51
CA HIS A 251 12.96 11.89 -2.09
C HIS A 251 13.51 13.23 -1.59
N ALA A 252 14.38 13.88 -2.37
CA ALA A 252 14.99 15.13 -1.98
C ALA A 252 13.96 16.26 -1.94
N LYS A 253 13.04 16.31 -2.91
CA LYS A 253 11.95 17.31 -2.91
C LYS A 253 11.02 17.15 -1.72
N CYS A 254 10.66 15.92 -1.35
CA CYS A 254 9.82 15.66 -0.17
C CYS A 254 10.53 16.11 1.11
N ASN A 255 11.83 15.83 1.23
CA ASN A 255 12.61 16.24 2.38
C ASN A 255 12.72 17.76 2.49
N ASP A 256 12.94 18.45 1.36
CA ASP A 256 13.00 19.91 1.32
C ASP A 256 11.66 20.57 1.70
N GLU A 257 10.53 19.94 1.35
CA GLU A 257 9.19 20.49 1.64
C GLU A 257 8.73 20.24 3.08
N VAL A 258 8.80 18.98 3.55
CA VAL A 258 8.19 18.55 4.81
C VAL A 258 9.14 17.80 5.75
N GLY A 259 10.43 17.68 5.40
CA GLY A 259 11.42 16.98 6.22
C GLY A 259 11.22 15.47 6.29
N ALA A 260 10.60 14.87 5.26
CA ALA A 260 10.34 13.45 5.18
C ALA A 260 10.71 12.89 3.80
N GLN A 261 11.03 11.60 3.74
CA GLN A 261 11.31 10.88 2.50
C GLN A 261 10.01 10.55 1.73
N ALA A 262 10.13 10.20 0.44
CA ALA A 262 9.00 10.08 -0.48
C ALA A 262 7.96 9.01 -0.09
N VAL A 263 8.36 7.90 0.55
CA VAL A 263 7.42 6.86 1.05
C VAL A 263 6.50 7.43 2.14
N SER A 264 7.01 8.27 3.05
CA SER A 264 6.16 8.92 4.05
C SER A 264 5.28 10.00 3.41
N TYR A 265 5.79 10.69 2.39
CA TYR A 265 5.05 11.70 1.65
C TYR A 265 3.89 11.08 0.87
N THR A 266 4.15 10.00 0.13
CA THR A 266 3.16 9.29 -0.69
C THR A 266 2.05 8.68 0.15
N THR A 267 2.30 8.27 1.40
CA THR A 267 1.23 7.84 2.33
C THR A 267 0.53 9.02 3.02
N GLY A 268 1.28 10.05 3.42
CA GLY A 268 0.77 11.16 4.23
C GLY A 268 -0.16 12.11 3.47
N VAL A 269 0.16 12.43 2.21
CA VAL A 269 -0.68 13.31 1.38
C VAL A 269 -2.06 12.70 1.12
N PRO A 270 -2.20 11.44 0.68
CA PRO A 270 -3.51 10.79 0.54
C PRO A 270 -4.33 10.72 1.83
N ALA A 271 -3.69 10.52 2.98
CA ALA A 271 -4.39 10.52 4.27
C ALA A 271 -5.01 11.89 4.57
N MET A 272 -4.30 12.97 4.22
CA MET A 272 -4.80 14.33 4.32
C MET A 272 -5.96 14.58 3.33
N ILE A 273 -5.81 14.16 2.07
CA ILE A 273 -6.85 14.32 1.04
C ILE A 273 -8.13 13.57 1.43
N GLY A 274 -8.02 12.30 1.85
CA GLY A 274 -9.16 11.51 2.30
C GLY A 274 -9.89 12.17 3.47
N ALA A 275 -9.15 12.71 4.44
CA ALA A 275 -9.73 13.46 5.54
C ALA A 275 -10.44 14.75 5.08
N ALA A 276 -9.86 15.48 4.13
CA ALA A 276 -10.44 16.70 3.58
C ALA A 276 -11.79 16.42 2.89
N LEU A 277 -11.87 15.39 2.04
CA LEU A 277 -13.09 14.98 1.35
C LEU A 277 -14.17 14.42 2.29
N MET A 278 -13.78 13.87 3.43
CA MET A 278 -14.74 13.49 4.47
C MET A 278 -15.30 14.73 5.18
N LEU A 279 -14.46 15.72 5.47
CA LEU A 279 -14.84 16.93 6.23
C LEU A 279 -15.67 17.92 5.41
N ASP A 280 -15.40 18.04 4.12
CA ASP A 280 -16.16 18.94 3.22
C ASP A 280 -17.51 18.36 2.75
N GLY A 281 -17.73 17.07 3.01
CA GLY A 281 -18.96 16.35 2.69
C GLY A 281 -18.93 15.59 1.36
N THR A 282 -17.89 15.75 0.54
CA THR A 282 -17.78 15.15 -0.80
C THR A 282 -17.81 13.62 -0.75
N TRP A 283 -17.10 13.02 0.21
CA TRP A 283 -17.09 11.57 0.44
C TRP A 283 -17.87 11.16 1.70
N LYS A 284 -18.62 12.07 2.33
CA LYS A 284 -19.29 11.79 3.60
C LYS A 284 -20.47 10.82 3.42
N GLN A 285 -20.29 9.58 3.86
CA GLN A 285 -21.33 8.54 3.81
C GLN A 285 -21.26 7.61 5.03
N PRO A 286 -22.32 7.49 5.86
CA PRO A 286 -22.31 6.59 7.01
C PRO A 286 -22.04 5.13 6.63
N GLY A 287 -21.22 4.44 7.42
CA GLY A 287 -20.73 3.09 7.14
C GLY A 287 -19.20 3.00 7.06
N VAL A 288 -18.69 1.86 6.61
CA VAL A 288 -17.27 1.55 6.45
C VAL A 288 -16.97 1.35 4.96
N TRP A 289 -15.99 2.08 4.43
CA TRP A 289 -15.78 2.18 2.99
C TRP A 289 -14.31 2.07 2.63
N ASN A 290 -14.02 1.35 1.56
CA ASN A 290 -12.72 1.43 0.88
C ASN A 290 -12.77 2.53 -0.18
N MET A 291 -11.59 3.00 -0.56
CA MET A 291 -11.38 4.20 -1.38
C MET A 291 -12.02 4.11 -2.76
N GLU A 292 -11.99 2.94 -3.40
CA GLU A 292 -12.55 2.70 -4.74
C GLU A 292 -14.09 2.78 -4.82
N GLN A 293 -14.77 2.87 -3.66
CA GLN A 293 -16.23 2.93 -3.61
C GLN A 293 -16.78 4.36 -3.75
N PHE A 294 -15.90 5.37 -3.73
CA PHE A 294 -16.27 6.77 -3.91
C PHE A 294 -15.92 7.28 -5.32
N ASP A 295 -16.47 8.45 -5.66
CA ASP A 295 -16.08 9.14 -6.89
C ASP A 295 -14.58 9.52 -6.84
N PRO A 296 -13.75 8.99 -7.75
CA PRO A 296 -12.30 9.24 -7.73
C PRO A 296 -11.91 10.65 -8.16
N ASP A 297 -12.76 11.36 -8.90
CA ASP A 297 -12.41 12.64 -9.56
C ASP A 297 -11.91 13.72 -8.58
N PRO A 298 -12.62 14.06 -7.49
CA PRO A 298 -12.14 15.09 -6.55
C PRO A 298 -10.82 14.70 -5.87
N PHE A 299 -10.60 13.40 -5.61
CA PHE A 299 -9.34 12.92 -5.05
C PHE A 299 -8.18 13.08 -6.04
N MET A 300 -8.43 12.75 -7.32
CA MET A 300 -7.45 12.89 -8.40
C MET A 300 -7.08 14.37 -8.66
N GLU A 301 -8.04 15.29 -8.53
CA GLU A 301 -7.76 16.74 -8.58
C GLU A 301 -6.85 17.16 -7.43
N MET A 302 -7.20 16.80 -6.19
CA MET A 302 -6.41 17.13 -5.00
C MET A 302 -5.01 16.52 -5.01
N LEU A 303 -4.80 15.34 -5.60
CA LEU A 303 -3.46 14.76 -5.77
C LEU A 303 -2.53 15.70 -6.57
N ASN A 304 -3.02 16.29 -7.66
CA ASN A 304 -2.25 17.25 -8.45
C ASN A 304 -1.96 18.54 -7.67
N GLU A 305 -2.90 19.01 -6.87
CA GLU A 305 -2.77 20.24 -6.08
C GLU A 305 -1.82 20.08 -4.89
N HIS A 306 -1.77 18.88 -4.29
CA HIS A 306 -1.05 18.61 -3.04
C HIS A 306 0.23 17.79 -3.22
N GLY A 307 0.88 17.91 -4.38
CA GLY A 307 2.26 17.45 -4.56
C GLY A 307 2.44 16.01 -5.04
N LEU A 308 1.36 15.31 -5.38
CA LEU A 308 1.39 13.97 -5.99
C LEU A 308 0.78 13.97 -7.40
N PRO A 309 1.35 14.73 -8.36
CA PRO A 309 0.83 14.75 -9.72
C PRO A 309 0.91 13.36 -10.34
N TRP A 310 -0.13 12.98 -11.06
CA TRP A 310 -0.26 11.65 -11.66
C TRP A 310 -0.23 11.72 -13.18
N HIS A 311 0.08 10.60 -13.80
CA HIS A 311 0.25 10.46 -15.23
C HIS A 311 -0.50 9.24 -15.73
N VAL A 312 -0.97 9.29 -16.98
CA VAL A 312 -1.59 8.16 -17.66
C VAL A 312 -0.86 7.90 -18.97
N ILE A 313 -0.46 6.65 -19.18
CA ILE A 313 0.14 6.18 -20.43
C ILE A 313 -0.75 5.08 -20.99
N GLU A 314 -1.09 5.15 -22.27
CA GLU A 314 -1.69 4.02 -22.97
C GLU A 314 -0.56 3.12 -23.48
N CYS A 315 -0.59 1.85 -23.08
CA CYS A 315 0.45 0.88 -23.42
C CYS A 315 0.08 0.16 -24.72
N GLU A 316 1.06 -0.05 -25.61
CA GLU A 316 0.85 -0.89 -26.80
C GLU A 316 0.49 -2.33 -26.41
N GLU A 317 1.19 -2.87 -25.40
CA GLU A 317 0.92 -4.16 -24.79
C GLU A 317 1.14 -4.08 -23.27
N SER A 318 0.48 -4.95 -22.50
CA SER A 318 0.78 -5.08 -21.06
C SER A 318 2.18 -5.66 -20.87
N PRO A 319 3.00 -5.12 -19.94
CA PRO A 319 4.28 -5.72 -19.60
C PRO A 319 4.12 -7.10 -18.95
N PHE A 320 2.90 -7.45 -18.51
CA PHE A 320 2.62 -8.72 -17.90
C PHE A 320 1.91 -9.69 -18.84
N LYS A 321 2.33 -10.95 -18.80
CA LYS A 321 1.65 -12.04 -19.51
C LYS A 321 0.28 -12.28 -18.90
N LYS A 322 -0.74 -12.48 -19.76
CA LYS A 322 -2.09 -12.88 -19.36
C LYS A 322 -2.15 -14.34 -18.96
#